data_AF-A0A969GK18-F1
#
_entry.id   AF-A0A969GK18-F1
#
_cell.length_a   1.000
_cell.length_b   1.000
_cell.length_c   1.000
_cell.angle_alpha   90.00
_cell.angle_beta   90.00
_cell.angle_gamma   90.00
#
_symmetry.space_group_name_H-M   'P 1'
#
loop_
_entity.id
_entity.type
_entity.pdbx_description
1 polymer ?
#
loop_
_entity_poly.entity_id
_entity_poly.type
_entity_poly.pdbx_seq_one_letter_code
_entity_poly.pdbx_strand_id
1 'polypeptide(L)'
;MAIRISTPETDHHHVERGLLLGLTLVALFVRIWWLDRRGLTYDEAFTALIARISAAEILHFHWTAAFEHTPLWALTMRLWSMLAGQREFALRFFPLMAGVLTVPLFWQLLRSMAKPAQPLRVVATILLIFSPVL
;
A
#
# COMPACT_ATOMS: atom_id res chain seq x y z
N MET A 1 -27.97 -35.97 -17.93
CA MET A 1 -27.79 -34.52 -18.16
C MET A 1 -28.13 -33.81 -16.85
N ALA A 2 -27.12 -33.52 -16.02
CA ALA A 2 -27.33 -32.89 -14.71
C ALA A 2 -27.27 -31.36 -14.87
N ILE A 3 -28.39 -30.69 -14.63
CA ILE A 3 -28.49 -29.23 -14.61
C ILE A 3 -27.79 -28.76 -13.33
N ARG A 4 -26.62 -28.14 -13.47
CA ARG A 4 -25.88 -27.53 -12.36
C ARG A 4 -26.59 -26.25 -11.95
N ILE A 5 -27.47 -26.34 -10.95
CA ILE A 5 -28.14 -25.20 -10.36
C ILE A 5 -27.07 -24.43 -9.57
N SER A 6 -26.63 -23.28 -10.11
CA SER A 6 -25.80 -22.32 -9.38
C SER A 6 -26.58 -21.83 -8.17
N THR A 7 -26.16 -22.20 -6.96
CA THR A 7 -26.76 -21.72 -5.73
C THR A 7 -26.51 -20.21 -5.59
N PRO A 8 -27.52 -19.39 -5.19
CA PRO A 8 -27.41 -17.93 -5.11
C PRO A 8 -26.29 -17.42 -4.20
N GLU A 9 -25.81 -18.27 -3.29
CA GLU A 9 -24.68 -17.99 -2.39
C GLU A 9 -23.36 -17.77 -3.13
N THR A 10 -23.16 -18.41 -4.30
CA THR A 10 -21.94 -18.24 -5.09
C THR A 10 -21.86 -16.86 -5.77
N ASP A 11 -23.01 -16.32 -6.18
CA ASP A 11 -23.09 -15.09 -6.97
C ASP A 11 -22.68 -13.86 -6.15
N HIS A 12 -23.11 -13.81 -4.88
CA HIS A 12 -22.73 -12.72 -3.95
C HIS A 12 -21.22 -12.61 -3.71
N HIS A 13 -20.52 -13.75 -3.68
CA HIS A 13 -19.06 -13.75 -3.50
C HIS A 13 -18.32 -13.26 -4.75
N HIS A 14 -18.83 -13.53 -5.95
CA HIS A 14 -18.25 -13.02 -7.19
C HIS A 14 -18.42 -11.50 -7.30
N VAL A 15 -19.60 -10.98 -6.97
CA VAL A 15 -19.88 -9.55 -6.94
C VAL A 15 -19.01 -8.83 -5.91
N GLU A 16 -18.87 -9.38 -4.71
CA GLU A 16 -18.02 -8.79 -3.66
C GLU A 16 -16.55 -8.76 -4.05
N ARG A 17 -16.04 -9.82 -4.68
CA ARG A 17 -14.66 -9.88 -5.19
C ARG A 17 -14.44 -8.88 -6.32
N GLY A 18 -15.39 -8.77 -7.25
CA GLY A 18 -15.35 -7.78 -8.34
C GLY A 18 -15.35 -6.35 -7.80
N LEU A 19 -16.17 -6.07 -6.80
CA LEU A 19 -16.21 -4.77 -6.13
C LEU A 19 -14.88 -4.46 -5.43
N LEU A 20 -14.33 -5.41 -4.67
CA LEU A 20 -13.06 -5.22 -3.98
C LEU A 20 -11.90 -4.99 -4.96
N LEU A 21 -11.87 -5.74 -6.06
CA LEU A 21 -10.91 -5.54 -7.14
C LEU A 21 -11.06 -4.15 -7.75
N GLY A 22 -12.28 -3.73 -8.06
CA GLY A 22 -12.58 -2.38 -8.57
C GLY A 22 -12.10 -1.29 -7.62
N LEU A 23 -12.39 -1.39 -6.33
CA LEU A 23 -11.93 -0.45 -5.30
C LEU A 23 -10.39 -0.40 -5.20
N THR A 24 -9.73 -1.55 -5.27
CA THR A 24 -8.26 -1.64 -5.24
C THR A 24 -7.63 -1.00 -6.48
N LEU A 25 -8.22 -1.21 -7.66
CA LEU A 25 -7.79 -0.58 -8.91
C LEU A 25 -8.00 0.93 -8.90
N VAL A 26 -9.12 1.42 -8.36
CA VAL A 26 -9.36 2.85 -8.17
C VAL A 26 -8.31 3.44 -7.22
N ALA A 27 -8.01 2.76 -6.10
CA ALA A 27 -6.99 3.18 -5.16
C ALA A 27 -5.60 3.30 -5.79
N LEU A 28 -5.24 2.33 -6.62
CA LEU A 28 -4.00 2.32 -7.40
C LEU A 28 -3.96 3.49 -8.39
N PHE A 29 -5.03 3.68 -9.16
CA PHE A 29 -5.10 4.74 -10.16
C PHE A 29 -4.95 6.13 -9.52
N VAL A 30 -5.69 6.41 -8.46
CA VAL A 30 -5.63 7.70 -7.74
C VAL A 30 -4.23 7.97 -7.22
N ARG A 31 -3.56 6.97 -6.62
CA ARG A 31 -2.21 7.12 -6.05
C ARG A 31 -1.13 7.30 -7.13
N ILE A 32 -1.19 6.53 -8.23
CA ILE A 32 -0.26 6.69 -9.36
C ILE A 32 -0.41 8.07 -9.99
N TRP A 33 -1.65 8.54 -10.19
CA TRP A 33 -1.92 9.83 -10.84
C TRP A 33 -1.22 11.01 -10.16
N TRP A 34 -1.03 10.94 -8.84
CA TRP A 34 -0.43 12.01 -8.05
C TRP A 34 1.05 11.77 -7.66
N LEU A 35 1.59 10.58 -7.95
CA LEU A 35 2.81 10.06 -7.33
C LEU A 35 4.06 10.94 -7.53
N ASP A 36 4.20 11.54 -8.70
CA ASP A 36 5.42 12.27 -9.10
C ASP A 36 5.16 13.75 -9.41
N ARG A 37 4.05 14.30 -8.88
CA ARG A 37 3.64 15.69 -9.16
C ARG A 37 4.35 16.73 -8.30
N ARG A 38 5.10 16.30 -7.29
CA ARG A 38 5.80 17.16 -6.33
C ARG A 38 7.20 16.60 -6.11
N GLY A 39 8.17 17.46 -5.85
CA GLY A 39 9.50 17.03 -5.43
C GLY A 39 9.46 16.21 -4.14
N LEU A 40 10.55 15.52 -3.82
CA LEU A 40 10.68 14.77 -2.57
C LEU A 40 10.49 15.68 -1.36
N THR A 41 9.75 15.18 -0.36
CA THR A 41 9.75 15.78 0.98
C THR A 41 11.12 15.56 1.63
N TYR A 42 11.37 16.26 2.74
CA TYR A 42 12.63 16.12 3.48
C TYR A 42 12.93 14.67 3.86
N ASP A 43 11.95 13.97 4.44
CA ASP A 43 12.12 12.57 4.88
C ASP A 43 12.30 11.60 3.71
N GLU A 44 11.60 11.84 2.59
CA GLU A 44 11.76 11.05 1.37
C GLU A 44 13.16 11.23 0.77
N ALA A 45 13.62 12.48 0.68
CA ALA A 45 14.96 12.80 0.17
C ALA A 45 16.05 12.20 1.07
N PHE A 46 15.89 12.30 2.39
CA PHE A 46 16.81 11.70 3.34
C PHE A 46 16.85 10.17 3.21
N THR A 47 15.68 9.52 3.14
CA THR A 47 15.57 8.08 2.89
C THR A 47 16.25 7.69 1.58
N ALA A 48 16.07 8.47 0.51
CA ALA A 48 16.69 8.23 -0.78
C ALA A 48 18.22 8.31 -0.73
N LEU A 49 18.77 9.25 0.05
CA LEU A 49 20.21 9.38 0.27
C LEU A 49 20.76 8.20 1.07
N ILE A 50 20.12 7.85 2.18
CA ILE A 50 20.50 6.71 3.02
C ILE A 50 20.43 5.40 2.23
N ALA A 51 19.45 5.25 1.34
CA ALA A 51 19.32 4.06 0.49
C ALA A 51 20.52 3.83 -0.47
N ARG A 52 21.42 4.82 -0.64
CA ARG A 52 22.60 4.71 -1.53
C ARG A 52 23.84 4.15 -0.86
N ILE A 53 23.91 4.18 0.48
CA ILE A 53 25.09 3.69 1.21
C ILE A 53 25.01 2.16 1.42
N SER A 54 26.08 1.56 1.92
CA SER A 54 26.11 0.12 2.19
C SER A 54 25.16 -0.26 3.33
N ALA A 55 24.69 -1.51 3.35
CA ALA A 55 23.84 -2.00 4.44
C ALA A 55 24.53 -1.91 5.81
N ALA A 56 25.85 -2.09 5.87
CA ALA A 56 26.63 -1.93 7.10
C ALA A 56 26.66 -0.47 7.58
N GLU A 57 26.82 0.49 6.66
CA GLU A 57 26.76 1.92 6.99
C GLU A 57 25.36 2.33 7.45
N ILE A 58 24.29 1.80 6.82
CA ILE A 58 22.91 2.01 7.27
C ILE A 58 22.76 1.51 8.72
N LEU A 59 23.19 0.28 9.01
CA LEU A 59 23.09 -0.29 10.35
C LEU A 59 23.89 0.52 11.37
N HIS A 60 25.12 0.91 11.03
CA HIS A 60 25.96 1.72 11.88
C HIS A 60 25.29 3.07 12.18
N PHE A 61 24.86 3.78 11.13
CA PHE A 61 24.19 5.07 11.24
C PHE A 61 22.99 5.03 12.18
N HIS A 62 22.06 4.10 12.01
CA HIS A 62 20.85 4.00 12.84
C HIS A 62 21.13 3.49 14.27
N TRP A 63 22.30 2.91 14.53
CA TRP A 63 22.69 2.48 15.88
C TRP A 63 23.43 3.57 16.66
N THR A 64 24.17 4.44 15.96
CA THR A 64 25.02 5.45 16.60
C THR A 64 24.43 6.86 16.58
N ALA A 65 23.60 7.18 15.60
CA ALA A 65 22.97 8.50 15.52
C ALA A 65 21.81 8.60 16.53
N ALA A 66 21.73 9.75 17.20
CA ALA A 66 20.63 10.04 18.11
C ALA A 66 19.33 10.28 17.32
N PHE A 67 18.19 9.86 17.89
CA PHE A 67 16.84 10.04 17.33
C PHE A 67 16.55 9.30 16.01
N GLU A 68 17.40 8.35 15.62
CA GLU A 68 17.11 7.50 14.47
C GLU A 68 16.10 6.39 14.79
N HIS A 69 15.33 6.04 13.77
CA HIS A 69 14.34 4.97 13.81
C HIS A 69 14.99 3.61 13.52
N THR A 70 14.20 2.53 13.56
CA THR A 70 14.73 1.20 13.25
C THR A 70 15.17 1.10 11.79
N PRO A 71 16.32 0.46 11.49
CA PRO A 71 16.95 0.50 10.16
C PRO A 71 16.19 -0.30 9.09
N LEU A 72 15.13 -1.02 9.46
CA LEU A 72 14.41 -1.91 8.57
C LEU A 72 13.88 -1.18 7.33
N TRP A 73 13.36 0.03 7.52
CA TRP A 73 12.84 0.84 6.42
C TRP A 73 13.96 1.27 5.45
N ALA A 74 15.05 1.82 5.97
CA ALA A 74 16.22 2.21 5.18
C ALA A 74 16.84 1.03 4.42
N LEU A 75 16.95 -0.14 5.04
CA LEU A 75 17.44 -1.36 4.40
C LEU A 75 16.50 -1.85 3.29
N THR A 76 15.20 -1.76 3.52
CA THR A 76 14.18 -2.10 2.52
C THR A 76 14.27 -1.17 1.31
N MET A 77 14.37 0.15 1.56
CA MET A 77 14.49 1.15 0.50
C MET A 77 15.81 1.05 -0.25
N ARG A 78 16.91 0.66 0.43
CA ARG A 78 18.16 0.31 -0.24
C ARG A 78 17.93 -0.82 -1.24
N LEU A 79 17.40 -1.96 -0.79
CA LEU A 79 17.15 -3.11 -1.65
C LEU A 79 16.24 -2.74 -2.83
N TRP A 80 15.15 -2.03 -2.56
CA TRP A 80 14.22 -1.57 -3.59
C TRP A 80 14.91 -0.65 -4.60
N SER A 81 15.70 0.32 -4.14
CA SER A 81 16.39 1.26 -5.02
C SER A 81 17.46 0.60 -5.90
N MET A 82 18.03 -0.54 -5.47
CA MET A 82 18.92 -1.34 -6.31
C MET A 82 18.17 -2.01 -7.47
N LEU A 83 16.88 -2.31 -7.30
CA LEU A 83 16.05 -2.98 -8.30
C LEU A 83 15.34 -1.97 -9.23
N ALA A 84 14.72 -0.94 -8.65
CA ALA A 84 13.87 0.02 -9.36
C ALA A 84 14.56 1.35 -9.67
N GLY A 85 15.73 1.60 -9.08
CA GLY A 85 16.49 2.84 -9.23
C GLY A 85 16.13 3.93 -8.23
N GLN A 86 16.65 5.14 -8.50
CA GLN A 86 16.68 6.28 -7.58
C GLN A 86 15.85 7.48 -8.09
N ARG A 87 14.96 7.26 -9.05
CA ARG A 87 14.01 8.27 -9.53
C ARG A 87 12.89 8.44 -8.50
N GLU A 88 12.35 9.64 -8.37
CA GLU A 88 11.28 9.97 -7.41
C GLU A 88 10.08 9.01 -7.53
N PHE A 89 9.57 8.83 -8.76
CA PHE A 89 8.54 7.83 -9.05
C PHE A 89 8.90 6.42 -8.55
N ALA A 90 10.12 5.95 -8.80
CA ALA A 90 10.55 4.60 -8.43
C ALA A 90 10.59 4.44 -6.90
N LEU A 91 11.13 5.43 -6.19
CA LEU A 91 11.20 5.43 -4.73
C LEU A 91 9.82 5.44 -4.08
N ARG A 92 8.87 6.19 -4.65
CA ARG A 92 7.49 6.27 -4.14
C ARG A 92 6.62 5.08 -4.55
N PHE A 93 7.01 4.33 -5.58
CA PHE A 93 6.22 3.18 -6.03
C PHE A 93 6.12 2.08 -4.96
N PHE A 94 7.20 1.84 -4.20
CA PHE A 94 7.19 0.85 -3.12
C PHE A 94 6.20 1.16 -1.99
N PRO A 95 6.24 2.34 -1.33
CA PRO A 95 5.23 2.70 -0.33
C PRO A 95 3.83 2.83 -0.94
N LEU A 96 3.70 3.21 -2.22
CA LEU A 96 2.40 3.17 -2.92
C LEU A 96 1.83 1.76 -2.97
N MET A 97 2.63 0.73 -3.27
CA MET A 97 2.17 -0.67 -3.26
C MET A 97 1.66 -1.08 -1.88
N ALA A 98 2.37 -0.70 -0.82
CA ALA A 98 1.93 -0.95 0.55
C ALA A 98 0.60 -0.22 0.85
N GLY A 99 0.47 1.04 0.45
CA GLY A 99 -0.76 1.83 0.56
C GLY A 99 -1.95 1.19 -0.17
N VAL A 100 -1.75 0.72 -1.40
CA VAL A 100 -2.80 0.02 -2.18
C VAL A 100 -3.20 -1.30 -1.52
N LEU A 101 -2.25 -2.05 -0.96
CA LEU A 101 -2.53 -3.29 -0.22
C LEU A 101 -3.35 -3.07 1.06
N THR A 102 -3.34 -1.85 1.63
CA THR A 102 -4.22 -1.57 2.79
C THR A 102 -5.69 -1.70 2.44
N VAL A 103 -6.11 -1.47 1.19
CA VAL A 103 -7.52 -1.58 0.76
C VAL A 103 -8.09 -2.99 0.94
N PRO A 104 -7.50 -4.06 0.34
CA PRO A 104 -7.98 -5.42 0.56
C PRO A 104 -7.79 -5.90 2.00
N LEU A 105 -6.74 -5.47 2.69
CA LEU A 105 -6.53 -5.84 4.09
C LEU A 105 -7.58 -5.22 5.01
N PHE A 106 -7.90 -3.94 4.80
CA PHE A 106 -8.93 -3.23 5.54
C PHE A 106 -10.32 -3.81 5.26
N TRP A 107 -10.62 -4.18 4.01
CA TRP A 107 -11.85 -4.88 3.67
C TRP A 107 -12.00 -6.20 4.44
N GLN A 108 -10.92 -7.00 4.50
CA GLN A 108 -10.92 -8.26 5.24
C GLN A 108 -11.06 -8.06 6.75
N LEU A 109 -10.40 -7.04 7.30
CA LEU A 109 -10.55 -6.65 8.70
C LEU A 109 -12.01 -6.30 9.01
N LEU A 110 -12.64 -5.44 8.22
CA LEU A 110 -14.06 -5.09 8.37
C LEU A 110 -14.97 -6.30 8.24
N ARG A 111 -14.63 -7.26 7.36
CA ARG A 111 -15.39 -8.51 7.23
C ARG A 111 -15.27 -9.41 8.48
N SER A 112 -14.14 -9.40 9.17
CA SER A 112 -13.94 -10.17 10.41
C SER A 112 -14.64 -9.57 11.64
N MET A 113 -15.03 -8.30 11.59
CA MET A 113 -15.76 -7.64 12.68
C MET A 113 -17.23 -8.12 12.72
N ALA A 114 -17.85 -8.08 13.89
CA ALA A 114 -19.22 -8.53 14.09
C ALA A 114 -20.24 -7.67 13.29
N LYS A 115 -20.50 -8.10 12.04
CA LYS A 115 -21.58 -7.66 11.16
C LYS A 115 -21.69 -6.15 10.86
N PRO A 116 -20.65 -5.47 10.34
CA PRO A 116 -20.90 -4.24 9.60
C PRO A 116 -21.71 -4.57 8.34
N ALA A 117 -22.85 -3.88 8.15
CA ALA A 117 -23.65 -4.01 6.94
C ALA A 117 -22.76 -3.77 5.70
N GLN A 118 -22.98 -4.51 4.61
CA GLN A 118 -22.17 -4.37 3.38
C GLN A 118 -21.99 -2.92 2.91
N PRO A 119 -23.02 -2.03 2.99
CA PRO A 119 -22.85 -0.62 2.65
C PRO A 119 -21.81 0.11 3.52
N LEU A 120 -21.76 -0.18 4.83
CA LEU A 120 -20.81 0.45 5.75
C LEU A 120 -19.37 0.09 5.38
N ARG A 121 -19.12 -1.15 4.94
CA ARG A 121 -17.79 -1.60 4.51
C ARG A 121 -17.32 -0.85 3.26
N VAL A 122 -18.22 -0.67 2.30
CA VAL A 122 -17.96 0.09 1.08
C VAL A 122 -17.65 1.55 1.42
N VAL A 123 -18.49 2.20 2.22
CA VAL A 123 -18.28 3.60 2.63
C VAL A 123 -16.95 3.77 3.36
N ALA A 124 -16.64 2.92 4.35
CA ALA A 124 -15.37 2.98 5.08
C ALA A 124 -14.17 2.77 4.15
N THR A 125 -14.27 1.86 3.19
CA THR A 125 -13.18 1.60 2.21
C THR A 125 -13.01 2.77 1.25
N ILE A 126 -14.10 3.40 0.80
CA ILE A 126 -14.04 4.61 -0.02
C ILE A 126 -13.37 5.75 0.75
N LEU A 127 -13.73 5.95 2.02
CA LEU A 127 -13.07 6.95 2.88
C LEU A 127 -11.57 6.69 3.03
N LEU A 128 -11.15 5.44 3.15
CA LEU A 128 -9.74 5.05 3.16
C LEU A 128 -9.04 5.40 1.84
N ILE A 129 -9.67 5.09 0.71
CA ILE A 129 -9.11 5.33 -0.63
C ILE A 129 -8.80 6.80 -0.86
N PHE A 130 -9.70 7.69 -0.42
CA PHE A 130 -9.59 9.15 -0.56
C PHE A 130 -8.99 9.84 0.67
N SER A 131 -8.53 9.09 1.66
CA SER A 131 -7.84 9.67 2.81
C SER A 131 -6.55 10.36 2.34
N PRO A 132 -6.30 11.62 2.73
CA PRO A 132 -5.09 12.33 2.35
C PRO A 132 -3.82 11.80 3.03
N VAL A 133 -3.97 10.85 3.97
CA VAL A 133 -2.89 10.30 4.80
C VAL A 133 -2.24 9.05 4.18
N LEU A 134 -2.85 8.43 3.17
CA LEU A 134 -2.44 7.17 2.55
C LEU A 134 -2.27 7.29 1.03
#